data_AF-A0A1Q8ZQM1-F1
#
_entry.id   AF-A0A1Q8ZQM1-F1
#
_cell.length_a   1.000
_cell.length_b   1.000
_cell.length_c   1.000
_cell.angle_alpha   90.00
_cell.angle_beta   90.00
_cell.angle_gamma   90.00
#
_symmetry.space_group_name_H-M   'P 1'
#
loop_
_entity.id
_entity.type
_entity.pdbx_description
1 polymer ?
#
loop_
_entity_poly.entity_id
_entity_poly.type
_entity_poly.pdbx_seq_one_letter_code
_entity_poly.pdbx_strand_id
1 'polypeptide(L)'
;MMKEKSKMVQKLDSSAIDTQALEQDLRAQSSALCAKLVSAHGQDNDDALRQNIATIAAGMLVLTASRAGATSPIPALLANQDVKSNLIDAVQAYGTNPEIGT
;
A
#
# COMPACT_ATOMS: atom_id res chain seq x y z
N MET A 1 -27.19 -10.81 -35.30
CA MET A 1 -26.78 -9.40 -35.19
C MET A 1 -26.47 -9.12 -33.72
N MET A 2 -25.18 -9.13 -33.36
CA MET A 2 -24.68 -8.87 -32.01
C MET A 2 -24.83 -7.38 -31.65
N LYS A 3 -25.20 -7.06 -30.39
CA LYS A 3 -24.77 -5.87 -29.61
C LYS A 3 -25.53 -5.78 -28.28
N GLU A 4 -25.24 -6.65 -27.31
CA GLU A 4 -25.68 -6.41 -25.92
C GLU A 4 -24.77 -7.09 -24.89
N LYS A 5 -23.47 -6.83 -24.96
CA LYS A 5 -22.51 -7.27 -23.92
C LYS A 5 -21.49 -6.18 -23.54
N SER A 6 -21.93 -4.91 -23.52
CA SER A 6 -21.02 -3.77 -23.26
C SER A 6 -21.29 -3.02 -21.95
N LYS A 7 -21.94 -3.64 -20.96
CA LYS A 7 -22.07 -3.10 -19.59
C LYS A 7 -21.39 -3.97 -18.53
N MET A 8 -20.18 -4.44 -18.81
CA MET A 8 -19.35 -5.17 -17.84
C MET A 8 -17.90 -4.64 -17.73
N VAL A 9 -17.63 -3.43 -18.22
CA VAL A 9 -16.30 -2.78 -18.12
C VAL A 9 -16.34 -1.46 -17.35
N GLN A 10 -17.36 -1.24 -16.52
CA GLN A 10 -17.44 -0.02 -15.71
C GLN A 10 -18.08 -0.34 -14.35
N LYS A 11 -17.31 -1.00 -13.48
CA LYS A 11 -17.35 -0.76 -12.03
C LYS A 11 -16.19 -1.48 -11.34
N LEU A 12 -14.96 -1.28 -11.82
CA LEU A 12 -13.85 -1.21 -10.88
C LEU A 12 -13.90 0.21 -10.32
N ASP A 13 -14.92 0.47 -9.52
CA ASP A 13 -14.85 1.58 -8.59
C ASP A 13 -13.71 1.18 -7.66
N SER A 14 -12.51 1.65 -7.98
CA SER A 14 -11.44 1.83 -7.03
C SER A 14 -12.08 2.50 -5.83
N SER A 15 -12.43 1.71 -4.81
CA SER A 15 -12.84 2.22 -3.51
C SER A 15 -11.92 3.39 -3.22
N ALA A 16 -12.46 4.61 -3.16
CA ALA A 16 -11.68 5.79 -2.91
C ALA A 16 -10.85 5.49 -1.66
N ILE A 17 -9.54 5.32 -1.84
CA ILE A 17 -8.64 4.99 -0.74
C ILE A 17 -8.84 6.10 0.26
N ASP A 18 -9.30 5.77 1.47
CA ASP A 18 -9.43 6.74 2.54
C ASP A 18 -8.02 7.15 2.94
N THR A 19 -7.54 8.22 2.30
CA THR A 19 -6.18 8.74 2.50
C THR A 19 -5.93 9.20 3.93
N GLN A 20 -6.98 9.50 4.69
CA GLN A 20 -6.85 9.92 6.09
C GLN A 20 -6.65 8.70 6.99
N ALA A 21 -7.44 7.65 6.80
CA ALA A 21 -7.21 6.37 7.48
C ALA A 21 -5.82 5.79 7.15
N LEU A 22 -5.44 5.79 5.87
CA LEU A 22 -4.13 5.33 5.42
C LEU A 22 -2.98 6.14 6.05
N GLU A 23 -3.11 7.46 6.20
CA GLU A 23 -2.10 8.28 6.87
C GLU A 23 -1.95 7.88 8.35
N GLN A 24 -3.07 7.68 9.06
CA GLN A 24 -3.05 7.28 10.47
C GLN A 24 -2.39 5.91 10.65
N ASP A 25 -2.74 4.95 9.79
CA ASP A 25 -2.19 3.60 9.81
C ASP A 25 -0.68 3.60 9.52
N LEU A 26 -0.23 4.36 8.51
CA LEU A 26 1.19 4.49 8.21
C LEU A 26 1.98 5.15 9.35
N ARG A 27 1.39 6.13 10.04
CA ARG A 27 2.01 6.76 11.21
C ARG A 27 2.13 5.76 12.38
N ALA A 28 1.08 5.00 12.66
CA ALA A 28 1.11 3.97 13.70
C ALA A 28 2.17 2.89 13.39
N GLN A 29 2.21 2.40 12.15
CA GLN A 29 3.19 1.42 11.69
C GLN A 29 4.63 1.96 11.75
N SER A 30 4.86 3.20 11.33
CA SER A 30 6.18 3.82 11.41
C SER A 30 6.65 3.95 12.86
N SER A 31 5.76 4.29 13.78
CA SER A 31 6.09 4.35 15.22
C SER A 31 6.44 2.96 15.76
N ALA A 32 5.66 1.94 15.42
CA ALA A 32 5.93 0.55 15.81
C ALA A 32 7.25 0.02 15.21
N LEU A 33 7.55 0.36 13.95
CA LEU A 33 8.82 0.01 13.31
C LEU A 33 10.01 0.66 14.03
N CYS A 34 9.93 1.94 14.35
CA CYS A 34 10.98 2.62 15.12
C CYS A 34 11.22 1.95 16.48
N ALA A 35 10.14 1.58 17.20
CA ALA A 35 10.27 0.85 18.46
C ALA A 35 10.96 -0.50 18.28
N LYS A 36 10.61 -1.25 17.22
CA LYS A 36 11.25 -2.53 16.87
C LYS A 36 12.71 -2.36 16.47
N LEU A 37 13.07 -1.30 15.74
CA LEU A 37 14.46 -1.03 15.35
C LEU A 37 15.33 -0.71 16.57
N VAL A 38 14.78 -0.01 17.55
CA VAL A 38 15.48 0.30 18.81
C VAL A 38 15.70 -0.95 19.67
N SER A 39 14.74 -1.89 19.66
CA SER A 39 14.86 -3.15 20.42
C SER A 39 15.53 -4.29 19.66
N ALA A 40 15.71 -4.16 18.35
CA ALA A 40 16.36 -5.18 17.54
C ALA A 40 17.87 -5.23 17.82
N HIS A 41 18.36 -6.43 18.12
CA HIS A 41 19.77 -6.71 18.31
C HIS A 41 20.13 -7.96 17.49
N GLY A 42 21.18 -7.87 16.66
CA GLY A 42 21.61 -8.97 15.79
C GLY A 42 20.93 -8.97 14.42
N GLN A 43 21.11 -10.06 13.65
CA GLN A 43 20.52 -10.24 12.31
C GLN A 43 19.16 -10.95 12.34
N ASP A 44 18.67 -11.33 13.53
CA ASP A 44 17.38 -11.98 13.67
C ASP A 44 16.25 -10.98 13.32
N ASN A 45 15.33 -11.39 12.46
CA ASN A 45 14.21 -10.58 11.92
C ASN A 45 14.56 -9.51 10.88
N ASP A 46 15.78 -9.49 10.34
CA ASP A 46 16.21 -8.46 9.37
C ASP A 46 15.38 -8.48 8.07
N ASP A 47 14.95 -9.66 7.62
CA ASP A 47 14.03 -9.80 6.47
C ASP A 47 12.62 -9.28 6.77
N ALA A 48 12.12 -9.51 7.99
CA ALA A 48 10.83 -8.99 8.42
C ALA A 48 10.86 -7.46 8.56
N LEU A 49 11.98 -6.90 9.03
CA LEU A 49 12.21 -5.46 9.07
C LEU A 49 12.26 -4.86 7.66
N ARG A 50 13.00 -5.47 6.73
CA ARG A 50 13.03 -5.06 5.32
C ARG A 50 11.64 -5.06 4.70
N GLN A 51 10.85 -6.11 4.96
CA GLN A 51 9.48 -6.19 4.46
C GLN A 51 8.59 -5.07 5.04
N ASN A 52 8.71 -4.80 6.34
CA ASN A 52 7.93 -3.74 6.99
C ASN A 52 8.28 -2.35 6.41
N ILE A 53 9.57 -2.08 6.18
CA ILE A 53 10.05 -0.85 5.52
C ILE A 53 9.47 -0.74 4.10
N ALA A 54 9.54 -1.80 3.30
CA ALA A 54 9.01 -1.82 1.94
C ALA A 54 7.50 -1.54 1.92
N THR A 55 6.74 -2.13 2.84
CA THR A 55 5.29 -1.90 2.98
C THR A 55 4.97 -0.45 3.35
N ILE A 56 5.66 0.14 4.32
CA ILE A 56 5.46 1.55 4.68
C ILE A 56 5.79 2.47 3.49
N ALA A 57 6.89 2.21 2.78
CA ALA A 57 7.25 2.97 1.60
C ALA A 57 6.19 2.87 0.49
N ALA A 58 5.64 1.68 0.26
CA ALA A 58 4.57 1.46 -0.70
C ALA A 58 3.32 2.29 -0.36
N GLY A 59 2.88 2.26 0.91
CA GLY A 59 1.75 3.06 1.36
C GLY A 59 1.99 4.57 1.25
N MET A 60 3.21 5.04 1.55
CA MET A 60 3.59 6.43 1.35
C MET A 60 3.53 6.85 -0.12
N LEU A 61 3.93 5.98 -1.05
CA LEU A 61 3.83 6.26 -2.50
C LEU A 61 2.39 6.34 -2.97
N VAL A 62 1.52 5.44 -2.49
CA VAL A 62 0.08 5.49 -2.77
C VAL A 62 -0.53 6.78 -2.22
N LEU A 63 -0.25 7.13 -0.97
CA LEU A 63 -0.72 8.37 -0.34
C LEU A 63 -0.24 9.61 -1.13
N THR A 64 1.02 9.59 -1.56
CA THR A 64 1.59 10.68 -2.36
C THR A 64 0.92 10.76 -3.74
N ALA A 65 0.68 9.63 -4.40
CA ALA A 65 -0.03 9.59 -5.67
C ALA A 65 -1.47 10.11 -5.55
N SER A 66 -2.17 9.74 -4.48
CA SER A 66 -3.52 10.22 -4.19
C SER A 66 -3.58 11.72 -3.91
N ARG A 67 -2.55 12.30 -3.29
CA ARG A 67 -2.49 13.74 -2.95
C ARG A 67 -1.93 14.64 -4.05
N ALA A 68 -0.97 14.14 -4.83
CA ALA A 68 -0.23 14.95 -5.79
C ALA A 68 -1.03 15.32 -7.07
N GLY A 69 -2.23 14.72 -7.25
CA GLY A 69 -3.13 15.04 -8.35
C GLY A 69 -2.61 14.59 -9.73
N ALA A 70 -3.38 14.91 -10.78
CA ALA A 70 -3.15 14.41 -12.14
C ALA A 70 -1.90 14.96 -12.83
N THR A 71 -1.29 16.02 -12.30
CA THR A 71 -0.05 16.63 -12.82
C THR A 71 1.20 15.95 -12.30
N SER A 72 1.07 15.07 -11.30
CA SER A 72 2.19 14.31 -10.76
C SER A 72 2.65 13.22 -11.74
N PRO A 73 3.96 12.98 -11.88
CA PRO A 73 4.47 11.82 -12.63
C PRO A 73 4.28 10.50 -11.86
N ILE A 74 3.99 10.57 -10.55
CA ILE A 74 3.90 9.39 -9.68
C ILE A 74 2.79 8.43 -10.13
N PRO A 75 1.55 8.86 -10.42
CA PRO A 75 0.52 7.98 -11.00
C PRO A 75 0.97 7.24 -12.26
N ALA A 76 1.73 7.89 -13.15
CA ALA A 76 2.24 7.28 -14.37
C ALA A 76 3.34 6.24 -14.08
N LEU A 77 4.23 6.54 -13.12
CA LEU A 77 5.25 5.59 -12.65
C LEU A 77 4.62 4.36 -11.99
N LEU A 78 3.55 4.56 -11.21
CA LEU A 78 2.78 3.49 -10.56
C LEU A 78 1.88 2.71 -11.53
N ALA A 79 1.60 3.24 -12.72
CA ALA A 79 0.84 2.53 -13.76
C ALA A 79 1.67 1.45 -14.46
N ASN A 80 3.00 1.44 -14.26
CA ASN A 80 3.85 0.36 -14.71
C ASN A 80 3.46 -0.93 -13.97
N GLN A 81 3.02 -1.97 -14.70
CA GLN A 81 2.38 -3.15 -14.10
C GLN A 81 3.28 -3.90 -13.11
N ASP A 82 4.58 -3.93 -13.36
CA ASP A 82 5.57 -4.57 -12.48
C ASP A 82 5.72 -3.84 -11.14
N VAL A 83 5.50 -2.51 -11.14
CA VAL A 83 5.52 -1.69 -9.92
C VAL A 83 4.18 -1.79 -9.20
N LYS A 84 3.07 -1.80 -9.97
CA LYS A 84 1.72 -1.79 -9.43
C LYS A 84 1.36 -3.08 -8.68
N SER A 85 1.67 -4.25 -9.23
CA SER A 85 1.38 -5.55 -8.59
C SER A 85 2.06 -5.65 -7.23
N ASN A 86 3.37 -5.36 -7.18
CA ASN A 86 4.17 -5.42 -5.95
C ASN A 86 3.66 -4.49 -4.84
N LEU A 87 3.18 -3.30 -5.20
CA LEU A 87 2.66 -2.33 -4.23
C LEU A 87 1.24 -2.66 -3.78
N ILE A 88 0.39 -3.13 -4.69
CA ILE A 88 -0.98 -3.57 -4.34
C ILE A 88 -0.91 -4.79 -3.45
N ASP A 89 -0.07 -5.78 -3.74
CA ASP A 89 0.07 -6.99 -2.92
C ASP A 89 0.55 -6.64 -1.50
N ALA A 90 1.51 -5.71 -1.38
CA ALA A 90 2.00 -5.22 -0.08
C ALA A 90 0.93 -4.46 0.72
N VAL A 91 0.06 -3.70 0.04
CA VAL A 91 -1.05 -2.96 0.66
C VAL A 91 -2.24 -3.88 0.97
N GLN A 92 -2.52 -4.88 0.14
CA GLN A 92 -3.61 -5.84 0.34
C GLN A 92 -3.31 -6.77 1.53
N ALA A 93 -2.04 -7.14 1.73
CA ALA A 93 -1.57 -7.90 2.89
C ALA A 93 -1.81 -7.20 4.24
N TYR A 94 -2.05 -5.89 4.22
CA TYR A 94 -2.45 -5.12 5.40
C TYR A 94 -3.89 -5.39 5.84
N GLY A 95 -4.79 -5.65 4.89
CA GLY A 95 -6.23 -5.84 5.16
C GLY A 95 -6.63 -7.23 5.66
N THR A 96 -5.69 -8.19 5.68
CA THR A 96 -5.99 -9.60 5.99
C THR A 96 -5.16 -10.17 7.14
N ASN A 97 -4.59 -9.33 8.01
CA ASN A 97 -3.81 -9.81 9.16
C ASN A 97 -4.64 -9.71 10.46
N PRO A 98 -5.36 -10.77 10.89
CA PRO A 98 -6.07 -10.81 12.17
C PRO A 98 -5.15 -11.01 13.39
N GLU A 99 -3.83 -11.14 13.21
CA GLU A 99 -2.90 -11.57 14.26
C GLU A 99 -2.01 -10.42 14.80
N ILE A 100 -2.64 -9.33 15.25
CA ILE A 100 -2.03 -8.41 16.23
C ILE A 100 -3.05 -8.13 17.33
N GLY A 101 -3.38 -9.22 18.04
CA GLY A 101 -4.22 -9.21 19.22
C GLY A 101 -3.94 -10.44 20.09
N THR A 102 -2.87 -10.39 20.88
CA THR A 102 -2.79 -10.78 22.31
C THR A 102 -1.39 -10.52 22.84
#